data_AF-A0A501Y179-F1
#
_entry.id   AF-A0A501Y179-F1
#
_cell.length_a   1.000
_cell.length_b   1.000
_cell.length_c   1.000
_cell.angle_alpha   90.00
_cell.angle_beta   90.00
_cell.angle_gamma   90.00
#
_symmetry.space_group_name_H-M   'P 1'
#
loop_
_entity.id
_entity.type
_entity.pdbx_description
1 polymer ?
#
loop_
_entity_poly.entity_id
_entity_poly.type
_entity_poly.pdbx_seq_one_letter_code
_entity_poly.pdbx_strand_id
1 'polypeptide(L)' 'MSIKLATAVTLRLLRNEAGLSQEQLARKSGIDRTYISGVERSVRNITLDSLEGLIGALGVSSEEFIRRLHDELIKQTS' A
#
# COMPACT_ATOMS: atom_id res chain seq x y z
N MET A 1 -14.20 5.64 -6.22
CA MET A 1 -13.21 4.53 -6.13
C MET A 1 -13.54 3.57 -4.98
N SER A 2 -13.22 2.27 -5.06
CA SER A 2 -13.41 1.34 -3.92
C SER A 2 -12.25 1.40 -2.92
N ILE A 3 -12.49 1.10 -1.64
CA ILE A 3 -11.45 1.06 -0.60
C ILE A 3 -10.29 0.13 -0.99
N LYS A 4 -10.60 -1.02 -1.60
CA LYS A 4 -9.60 -1.97 -2.06
C LYS A 4 -8.67 -1.35 -3.12
N LEU A 5 -9.25 -0.68 -4.12
CA LEU A 5 -8.46 -0.02 -5.16
C LEU A 5 -7.67 1.16 -4.58
N ALA A 6 -8.25 1.92 -3.67
CA ALA A 6 -7.57 3.02 -2.98
C ALA A 6 -6.36 2.54 -2.19
N THR A 7 -6.52 1.46 -1.43
CA THR A 7 -5.43 0.82 -0.69
C THR A 7 -4.29 0.42 -1.63
N ALA A 8 -4.61 -0.20 -2.77
CA ALA A 8 -3.61 -0.60 -3.76
C ALA A 8 -2.84 0.59 -4.35
N VAL A 9 -3.54 1.67 -4.68
CA VAL A 9 -2.95 2.90 -5.22
C VAL A 9 -2.09 3.59 -4.16
N THR A 10 -2.62 3.81 -2.95
CA THR A 10 -1.92 4.44 -1.83
C THR A 10 -0.64 3.68 -1.48
N LEU A 11 -0.68 2.35 -1.40
CA LEU A 11 0.49 1.52 -1.13
C LEU A 11 1.57 1.71 -2.20
N ARG A 12 1.19 1.68 -3.49
CA ARG A 12 2.12 1.90 -4.60
C ARG A 12 2.72 3.30 -4.57
N LEU A 13 1.92 4.30 -4.23
CA LEU A 13 2.32 5.71 -4.17
C LEU A 13 3.38 5.89 -3.07
N LEU A 14 3.09 5.43 -1.86
CA LEU A 14 4.02 5.48 -0.73
C LEU A 14 5.29 4.66 -0.98
N ARG A 15 5.19 3.51 -1.64
CA ARG A 15 6.37 2.71 -2.04
C ARG A 15 7.29 3.50 -2.97
N ASN A 16 6.72 4.19 -3.95
CA ASN A 16 7.49 5.02 -4.87
C ASN A 16 8.10 6.24 -4.17
N GLU A 17 7.36 6.91 -3.27
CA GLU A 17 7.87 8.01 -2.44
C GLU A 17 9.06 7.56 -1.57
N ALA A 18 9.02 6.34 -1.04
CA ALA A 18 10.12 5.73 -0.29
C ALA A 18 11.30 5.26 -1.18
N GLY A 19 11.22 5.42 -2.50
CA GLY A 19 12.27 4.99 -3.44
C GLY A 19 12.48 3.47 -3.50
N LEU A 20 11.48 2.68 -3.12
CA LEU A 20 11.59 1.22 -3.03
C LEU A 20 11.00 0.56 -4.28
N SER A 21 11.69 -0.43 -4.83
CA SER A 21 11.09 -1.43 -5.70
C SER A 21 10.18 -2.38 -4.90
N GLN A 22 9.30 -3.12 -5.60
CA GLN A 22 8.49 -4.17 -4.97
C GLN A 22 9.36 -5.22 -4.27
N GLU A 23 10.54 -5.53 -4.82
CA GLU A 23 11.45 -6.50 -4.20
C GLU A 23 12.12 -5.94 -2.95
N GLN A 24 12.47 -4.66 -2.93
CA GLN A 24 13.00 -4.03 -1.72
C GLN A 24 11.94 -3.95 -0.61
N LEU A 25 10.68 -3.64 -0.95
CA LEU A 25 9.58 -3.65 0.02
C LEU A 25 9.31 -5.07 0.54
N ALA A 26 9.36 -6.08 -0.33
CA ALA A 26 9.25 -7.48 0.05
C ALA A 26 10.31 -7.87 1.08
N ARG A 27 11.58 -7.55 0.81
CA ARG A 27 12.70 -7.82 1.71
C ARG A 27 12.55 -7.11 3.06
N LYS A 28 12.08 -5.86 3.07
CA LYS A 28 11.87 -5.08 4.29
C LYS A 28 10.70 -5.57 5.14
N SER A 29 9.62 -6.01 4.51
CA SER A 29 8.38 -6.43 5.19
C SER A 29 8.35 -7.93 5.53
N GLY A 30 9.22 -8.74 4.92
CA GLY A 30 9.13 -10.20 4.98
C GLY A 30 7.96 -10.78 4.18
N ILE A 31 7.25 -9.96 3.40
CA ILE A 31 6.10 -10.36 2.60
C ILE A 31 6.56 -10.73 1.19
N ASP A 32 5.96 -11.77 0.61
CA ASP A 32 6.29 -12.21 -0.74
C ASP A 32 6.09 -11.10 -1.80
N ARG A 33 7.09 -10.92 -2.66
CA ARG A 33 7.07 -9.90 -3.73
C ARG A 33 5.88 -10.06 -4.68
N THR A 34 5.48 -11.28 -5.00
CA THR A 34 4.34 -11.55 -5.88
C THR A 34 3.01 -11.20 -5.21
N TYR A 35 2.92 -11.35 -3.89
CA TYR A 35 1.78 -10.87 -3.11
C TYR A 35 1.70 -9.34 -3.15
N ILE A 36 2.80 -8.62 -2.90
CA ILE A 36 2.86 -7.15 -3.02
C ILE A 36 2.44 -6.69 -4.42
N SER A 37 2.99 -7.33 -5.46
CA SER A 37 2.60 -7.06 -6.85
C SER A 37 1.12 -7.32 -7.12
N GLY A 38 0.53 -8.32 -6.48
CA GLY A 38 -0.90 -8.63 -6.55
C GLY A 38 -1.76 -7.59 -5.83
N VAL A 39 -1.31 -7.10 -4.68
CA VAL A 39 -1.98 -6.04 -3.91
C VAL A 39 -1.99 -4.74 -4.70
N GLU A 40 -0.84 -4.28 -5.22
CA GLU A 40 -0.74 -3.02 -5.99
C GLU A 40 -1.57 -3.03 -7.29
N ARG A 41 -1.91 -4.22 -7.80
CA ARG A 41 -2.80 -4.41 -8.96
C ARG A 41 -4.26 -4.67 -8.58
N SER A 42 -4.60 -4.66 -7.28
CA SER A 42 -5.95 -4.95 -6.77
C SER A 42 -6.47 -6.38 -7.09
N VAL A 43 -5.58 -7.32 -7.44
CA VAL A 43 -5.94 -8.74 -7.73
C VAL A 43 -5.76 -9.67 -6.53
N ARG A 44 -5.32 -9.13 -5.39
CA ARG A 44 -5.27 -9.81 -4.09
C ARG A 44 -6.03 -9.00 -3.04
N ASN A 45 -6.62 -9.71 -2.08
CA ASN A 45 -7.22 -9.10 -0.89
C ASN A 45 -6.15 -9.07 0.20
N ILE A 46 -5.78 -7.88 0.65
CA ILE A 46 -4.80 -7.70 1.71
C ILE A 46 -5.48 -7.83 3.08
N THR A 47 -4.85 -8.53 4.03
CA THR A 47 -5.27 -8.55 5.43
C THR A 47 -4.77 -7.30 6.17
N LEU A 48 -5.36 -6.96 7.31
CA LEU A 48 -4.87 -5.85 8.12
C LEU A 48 -3.44 -6.08 8.64
N ASP A 49 -3.11 -7.31 9.06
CA ASP A 49 -1.75 -7.65 9.51
C ASP A 49 -0.71 -7.47 8.40
N SER A 50 -1.03 -7.90 7.17
CA SER A 50 -0.16 -7.67 6.01
C SER A 50 -0.01 -6.18 5.73
N LEU A 51 -1.11 -5.43 5.82
CA LEU A 51 -1.10 -4.00 5.58
C LEU A 51 -0.24 -3.27 6.61
N GLU A 52 -0.38 -3.61 7.90
CA GLU A 52 0.44 -3.06 8.98
C GLU A 52 1.92 -3.37 8.78
N GLY A 53 2.26 -4.61 8.39
CA GLY A 53 3.65 -4.98 8.06
C GLY A 53 4.23 -4.18 6.89
N LEU A 54 3.43 -3.91 5.85
CA LEU A 54 3.86 -3.07 4.73
C LEU A 54 3.98 -1.59 5.12
N ILE A 55 3.05 -1.06 5.90
CA ILE A 55 3.09 0.31 6.44
C ILE A 55 4.38 0.52 7.25
N GLY A 56 4.70 -0.42 8.16
CA GLY A 56 5.92 -0.39 8.94
C GLY A 56 7.18 -0.47 8.06
N ALA A 57 7.19 -1.34 7.05
CA ALA A 57 8.31 -1.47 6.11
C ALA A 57 8.52 -0.23 5.21
N LEU A 58 7.46 0.53 4.96
CA LEU A 58 7.50 1.83 4.28
C LEU A 58 7.99 2.96 5.19
N GLY A 59 8.07 2.75 6.50
CA GLY A 59 8.49 3.76 7.46
C GLY A 59 7.45 4.86 7.68
N VAL A 60 6.16 4.55 7.48
CA VAL A 60 5.05 5.49 7.67
C VAL A 60 4.15 5.03 8.82
N SER A 61 3.42 5.95 9.45
CA SER A 61 2.44 5.60 10.47
C SER A 61 1.12 5.15 9.84
N SER A 62 0.32 4.38 10.59
CA SER A 62 -1.03 4.01 10.16
C SER A 62 -1.93 5.22 9.95
N GLU A 63 -1.75 6.29 10.74
CA GLU A 63 -2.47 7.56 10.57
C GLU A 63 -2.15 8.19 9.20
N GLU A 64 -0.87 8.30 8.85
CA GLU A 64 -0.44 8.84 7.56
C GLU A 64 -0.98 7.99 6.40
N PHE A 65 -0.94 6.66 6.53
CA PHE A 65 -1.50 5.77 5.53
C PHE A 65 -3.00 6.01 5.32
N ILE A 66 -3.78 6.06 6.41
CA ILE A 66 -5.23 6.30 6.37
C ILE A 66 -5.55 7.67 5.77
N ARG A 67 -4.77 8.70 6.11
CA ARG A 67 -4.91 10.04 5.52
C ARG A 67 -4.70 10.01 4.00
N ARG A 68 -3.62 9.38 3.54
CA ARG A 68 -3.33 9.23 2.10
C ARG A 68 -4.39 8.38 1.38
N LEU A 69 -4.93 7.37 2.03
CA LEU A 69 -6.03 6.55 1.54
C LEU A 69 -7.30 7.38 1.35
N HIS A 70 -7.64 8.20 2.35
CA HIS A 70 -8.77 9.11 2.31
C HIS A 70 -8.64 10.12 1.17
N ASP A 71 -7.47 10.72 0.99
CA ASP A 71 -7.20 11.64 -0.12
C ASP A 71 -7.45 10.96 -1.47
N GLU A 72 -7.00 9.71 -1.62
CA GLU A 72 -7.18 8.94 -2.86
C GLU A 72 -8.65 8.53 -3.11
N LEU A 73 -9.44 8.33 -2.06
CA LEU A 73 -10.88 8.05 -2.18
C LEU A 73 -11.65 9.27 -2.70
N ILE A 74 -11.22 10.49 -2.37
CA ILE A 74 -11.92 11.74 -2.71
C ILE A 74 -11.53 12.27 -4.09
N LYS A 75 -10.32 12.00 -4.60
CA LYS A 75 -9.84 12.48 -5.91
C LYS A 75 -10.72 12.13 -7.13
N GLN A 76 -11.65 11.19 -7.02
CA GLN A 76 -12.61 10.87 -8.09
C GLN A 76 -13.99 11.51 -7.92
N THR A 77 -14.23 12.19 -6.80
CA THR A 77 -15.52 12.83 -6.48
C THR A 77 -15.49 14.34 -6.81
N SER A 78 -14.38 14.85 -7.36
CA SER A 78 -14.18 16.24 -7.76
C SER A 78 -13.79 16.34 -9.23
#